data_AF-A0A423GP59-F1
#
_entry.id   AF-A0A423GP59-F1
#
_cell.length_a   1.000
_cell.length_b   1.000
_cell.length_c   1.000
_cell.angle_alpha   90.00
_cell.angle_beta   90.00
_cell.angle_gamma   90.00
#
_symmetry.space_group_name_H-M   'P 1'
#
loop_
_entity.id
_entity.type
_entity.pdbx_description
1 polymer ?
#
loop_
_entity_poly.entity_id
_entity_poly.type
_entity_poly.pdbx_seq_one_letter_code
_entity_poly.pdbx_strand_id
1 'polypeptide(L)'
;MLNFLETPEGPDWLHDAINKLICGENVTAPRANGKSVALVTPQSLWEALAEHLGAQEHIAPLLTDNREYPIEHLLCEIIADGRRVHRKAYDLAIEALGQPKNEQHPTALHDIAEALIRPWANEYGRARADELVADRAADRAEQLREDAA
;
A
#
# COMPACT_ATOMS: atom_id res chain seq x y z
N MET A 1 -18.09 -11.00 11.25
CA MET A 1 -17.17 -11.08 10.10
C MET A 1 -15.77 -11.04 10.69
N LEU A 2 -14.93 -12.05 10.43
CA LEU A 2 -13.58 -12.08 11.00
C LEU A 2 -12.76 -10.92 10.39
N ASN A 3 -12.03 -10.20 11.23
CA ASN A 3 -11.14 -9.14 10.76
C ASN A 3 -9.99 -9.79 9.97
N PHE A 4 -9.77 -9.38 8.73
CA PHE A 4 -8.73 -9.98 7.88
C PHE A 4 -7.34 -9.91 8.53
N LEU A 5 -7.06 -8.83 9.26
CA LEU A 5 -5.79 -8.64 9.99
C LEU A 5 -5.60 -9.60 11.17
N GLU A 6 -6.66 -10.28 11.62
CA GLU A 6 -6.60 -11.29 12.68
C GLU A 6 -6.39 -12.71 12.12
N THR A 7 -6.33 -12.86 10.79
CA THR A 7 -5.97 -14.12 10.13
C THR A 7 -4.45 -14.28 10.05
N PRO A 8 -3.92 -15.48 9.80
CA PRO A 8 -2.49 -15.68 9.57
C PRO A 8 -1.95 -14.87 8.37
N GLU A 9 -2.77 -14.66 7.34
CA GLU A 9 -2.37 -14.00 6.09
C GLU A 9 -2.43 -12.46 6.19
N GLY A 10 -3.25 -11.94 7.11
CA GLY A 10 -3.52 -10.51 7.25
C GLY A 10 -2.29 -9.66 7.57
N PRO A 11 -1.49 -10.00 8.60
CA PRO A 11 -0.28 -9.27 8.94
C PRO A 11 0.77 -9.28 7.82
N ASP A 12 0.99 -10.42 7.17
CA ASP A 12 1.94 -10.55 6.05
C ASP A 12 1.49 -9.70 4.86
N TRP A 13 0.20 -9.76 4.53
CA TRP A 13 -0.37 -8.89 3.48
C TRP A 13 -0.19 -7.41 3.80
N LEU A 14 -0.44 -6.99 5.04
CA LEU A 14 -0.30 -5.59 5.44
C LEU A 14 1.15 -5.12 5.31
N HIS A 15 2.11 -5.95 5.74
CA HIS A 15 3.53 -5.68 5.58
C HIS A 15 3.92 -5.51 4.11
N ASP A 16 3.51 -6.44 3.26
CA ASP A 16 3.80 -6.40 1.82
C ASP A 16 3.13 -5.20 1.13
N ALA A 17 1.89 -4.87 1.52
CA ALA A 17 1.17 -3.73 0.98
C ALA A 17 1.85 -2.40 1.33
N ILE A 18 2.35 -2.25 2.56
CA ILE A 18 3.12 -1.08 2.99
C ILE A 18 4.37 -0.93 2.14
N ASN A 19 5.15 -2.01 1.99
CA ASN A 19 6.38 -1.99 1.20
C ASN A 19 6.11 -1.65 -0.27
N LYS A 20 5.07 -2.26 -0.88
CA LYS A 20 4.65 -1.94 -2.24
C LYS A 20 4.33 -0.46 -2.42
N LEU A 21 3.54 0.10 -1.50
CA LEU A 21 3.14 1.51 -1.58
C LEU A 21 4.35 2.45 -1.47
N ILE A 22 5.28 2.16 -0.56
CA ILE A 22 6.52 2.93 -0.40
C ILE A 22 7.41 2.83 -1.65
N CYS A 23 7.45 1.67 -2.30
CA CYS A 23 8.15 1.46 -3.58
C CYS A 23 7.44 2.05 -4.80
N GLY A 24 6.35 2.80 -4.63
CA GLY A 24 5.63 3.45 -5.72
C GLY A 24 4.68 2.51 -6.49
N GLU A 25 4.34 1.35 -5.92
CA GLU A 25 3.34 0.45 -6.48
C GLU A 25 1.95 0.69 -5.89
N ASN A 26 0.91 0.42 -6.68
CA ASN A 26 -0.46 0.44 -6.17
C ASN A 26 -0.69 -0.75 -5.23
N VAL A 27 -1.36 -0.50 -4.11
CA VAL A 27 -1.97 -1.56 -3.32
C VAL A 27 -3.28 -1.96 -3.98
N THR A 28 -3.42 -3.21 -4.36
CA THR A 28 -4.57 -3.69 -5.12
C THR A 28 -5.34 -4.79 -4.41
N ALA A 29 -6.63 -4.88 -4.71
CA ALA A 29 -7.45 -6.03 -4.40
C ALA A 29 -7.72 -6.86 -5.67
N PRO A 30 -7.73 -8.20 -5.57
CA PRO A 30 -8.10 -9.05 -6.68
C PRO A 30 -9.57 -8.87 -7.06
N ARG A 31 -9.92 -9.26 -8.28
CA ARG A 31 -11.30 -9.39 -8.76
C ARG A 31 -11.43 -10.67 -9.58
N ALA A 32 -12.67 -11.16 -9.67
CA ALA A 32 -13.00 -12.27 -10.56
C ALA A 32 -12.42 -12.06 -11.97
N ASN A 33 -11.93 -13.16 -12.57
CA ASN A 33 -11.30 -13.21 -13.90
C ASN A 33 -9.90 -12.56 -13.96
N GLY A 34 -9.13 -12.59 -12.86
CA GLY A 34 -7.71 -12.18 -12.85
C GLY A 34 -7.46 -10.69 -13.01
N LYS A 35 -8.48 -9.84 -12.80
CA LYS A 35 -8.31 -8.38 -12.78
C LYS A 35 -7.98 -7.91 -11.36
N SER A 36 -7.38 -6.73 -11.24
CA SER A 36 -7.13 -6.10 -9.94
C SER A 36 -7.64 -4.66 -9.93
N VAL A 37 -8.04 -4.17 -8.77
CA VAL A 37 -8.44 -2.77 -8.57
C VAL A 37 -7.56 -2.13 -7.52
N ALA A 38 -7.11 -0.90 -7.79
CA ALA A 38 -6.32 -0.12 -6.85
C ALA A 38 -7.18 0.29 -5.65
N LEU A 39 -6.70 -0.06 -4.45
CA LEU A 39 -7.24 0.36 -3.16
C LEU A 39 -6.56 1.65 -2.70
N VAL A 40 -5.23 1.69 -2.81
CA VAL A 40 -4.39 2.84 -2.45
C VAL A 40 -3.36 3.04 -3.55
N THR A 41 -3.15 4.28 -3.97
CA THR A 41 -2.15 4.66 -4.97
C THR A 41 -1.00 5.43 -4.33
N PRO A 42 0.19 5.47 -4.96
CA PRO A 42 1.31 6.28 -4.49
C PRO A 42 0.96 7.76 -4.31
N GLN A 43 0.08 8.30 -5.17
CA GLN A 43 -0.40 9.68 -5.06
C GLN A 43 -1.05 9.96 -3.70
N SER A 44 -1.86 9.04 -3.18
CA SER A 44 -2.47 9.17 -1.85
C SER A 44 -1.43 9.15 -0.73
N LEU A 45 -0.34 8.39 -0.89
CA LEU A 45 0.78 8.40 0.05
C LEU A 45 1.49 9.75 0.04
N TRP A 46 1.76 10.31 -1.14
CA TRP A 46 2.44 11.60 -1.26
C TRP A 46 1.60 12.74 -0.68
N GLU A 47 0.29 12.73 -0.92
CA GLU A 47 -0.62 13.70 -0.32
C GLU A 47 -0.63 13.62 1.23
N ALA A 48 -0.74 12.41 1.78
CA ALA A 48 -0.69 12.20 3.23
C ALA A 48 0.67 12.59 3.82
N LEU A 49 1.75 12.38 3.08
CA LEU A 49 3.08 12.78 3.50
C LEU A 49 3.24 14.32 3.51
N ALA A 50 2.71 15.02 2.50
CA ALA A 50 2.72 16.48 2.47
C ALA A 50 1.97 17.07 3.66
N GLU A 51 0.85 16.44 4.07
CA GLU A 51 0.11 16.80 5.28
C GLU A 51 0.96 16.59 6.54
N HIS A 52 1.58 15.41 6.68
CA HIS A 52 2.45 15.09 7.82
C HIS A 52 3.63 16.05 7.96
N LEU A 53 4.21 16.50 6.84
CA LEU A 53 5.31 17.47 6.83
C LEU A 53 4.87 18.92 7.14
N GLY A 54 3.57 19.15 7.38
CA GLY A 54 3.03 20.48 7.65
C GLY A 54 3.01 21.39 6.42
N ALA A 55 3.17 20.84 5.21
CA ALA A 55 3.16 21.63 3.99
C ALA A 55 1.79 22.30 3.73
N GLN A 56 0.71 21.77 4.31
CA GLN A 56 -0.65 22.31 4.14
C GLN A 56 -0.84 23.75 4.66
N GLU A 57 -0.11 24.20 5.69
CA GLU A 57 -0.29 25.56 6.26
C GLU A 57 0.25 26.70 5.38
N HIS A 58 1.01 26.38 4.32
CA HIS A 58 1.57 27.35 3.38
C HIS A 58 0.97 27.28 1.97
N ILE A 59 -0.04 26.43 1.75
CA ILE A 59 -0.58 26.16 0.41
C ILE A 59 -1.82 27.01 0.15
N ALA A 60 -1.70 27.93 -0.80
CA ALA A 60 -2.80 28.76 -1.26
C ALA A 60 -3.99 27.89 -1.77
N PRO A 61 -5.25 28.30 -1.56
CA PRO A 61 -6.45 27.49 -1.86
C PRO A 61 -6.73 27.19 -3.35
N LEU A 62 -5.80 27.45 -4.28
CA LEU A 62 -6.11 27.63 -5.71
C LEU A 62 -5.63 26.52 -6.66
N LEU A 63 -5.09 25.41 -6.16
CA LEU A 63 -4.61 24.31 -7.02
C LEU A 63 -4.98 22.96 -6.39
N THR A 64 -6.16 22.43 -6.70
CA THR A 64 -6.67 21.18 -6.08
C THR A 64 -6.67 19.95 -6.98
N ASP A 65 -6.55 20.06 -8.31
CA ASP A 65 -6.74 18.88 -9.18
C ASP A 65 -5.46 18.34 -9.85
N ASN A 66 -4.35 19.08 -9.84
CA ASN A 66 -3.06 18.66 -10.44
C ASN A 66 -1.89 18.96 -9.49
N ARG A 67 -1.99 18.58 -8.21
CA ARG A 67 -0.86 18.73 -7.28
C ARG A 67 0.22 17.69 -7.59
N GLU A 68 1.39 18.18 -7.95
CA GLU A 68 2.62 17.40 -7.99
C GLU A 68 3.24 17.43 -6.59
N TYR A 69 3.67 16.26 -6.10
CA TYR A 69 4.31 16.08 -4.80
C TYR A 69 5.77 15.61 -4.96
N PRO A 70 6.65 16.41 -5.60
CA PRO A 70 7.99 15.95 -5.99
C PRO A 70 8.91 15.73 -4.79
N ILE A 71 8.71 16.46 -3.68
CA ILE A 71 9.53 16.29 -2.47
C ILE A 71 9.13 14.99 -1.77
N GLU A 72 7.83 14.74 -1.65
CA GLU A 72 7.26 13.55 -1.05
C GLU A 72 7.59 12.29 -1.86
N HIS A 73 7.52 12.39 -3.19
CA HIS A 73 7.97 11.33 -4.08
C HIS A 73 9.47 11.04 -3.89
N LEU A 74 10.32 12.08 -3.89
CA LEU A 74 11.76 11.92 -3.62
C LEU A 74 12.03 11.24 -2.28
N LEU A 75 11.30 11.61 -1.22
CA LEU A 75 11.43 10.98 0.09
C LEU A 75 11.04 9.50 0.05
N CYS A 76 9.97 9.13 -0.65
CA CYS A 76 9.58 7.73 -0.84
C CYS A 76 10.68 6.93 -1.55
N GLU A 77 11.26 7.45 -2.63
CA GLU A 77 12.36 6.82 -3.38
C GLU A 77 13.59 6.59 -2.47
N ILE A 78 13.99 7.61 -1.70
CA ILE A 78 15.12 7.49 -0.77
C ILE A 78 14.85 6.41 0.30
N ILE A 79 13.63 6.34 0.83
CA ILE A 79 13.28 5.33 1.83
C ILE A 79 13.22 3.93 1.22
N ALA A 80 12.67 3.78 0.01
CA ALA A 80 12.60 2.51 -0.71
C ALA A 80 13.99 1.93 -1.02
N ASP A 81 14.92 2.78 -1.48
CA ASP A 81 16.32 2.39 -1.74
C ASP A 81 17.10 2.07 -0.44
N GLY A 82 16.68 2.67 0.66
CA GLY A 82 17.32 2.51 1.96
C GLY A 82 18.74 3.06 2.00
N ARG A 83 19.58 2.47 2.86
CA ARG A 83 21.00 2.88 3.02
C ARG A 83 21.91 2.46 1.85
N ARG A 84 21.39 1.77 0.83
CA ARG A 84 22.20 1.08 -0.20
C ARG A 84 22.90 2.03 -1.16
N VAL A 85 22.30 3.18 -1.47
CA VAL A 85 22.82 4.10 -2.50
C VAL A 85 23.48 5.33 -1.86
N HIS A 86 22.84 5.97 -0.89
CA HIS A 86 23.39 7.15 -0.21
C HIS A 86 22.96 7.24 1.26
N ARG A 87 23.77 6.66 2.16
CA ARG A 87 23.53 6.65 3.63
C ARG A 87 23.10 8.02 4.19
N LYS A 88 23.75 9.11 3.78
CA LYS A 88 23.44 10.46 4.26
C LYS A 88 22.08 10.96 3.80
N ALA A 89 21.67 10.67 2.57
CA ALA A 89 20.35 11.05 2.07
C ALA A 89 19.26 10.28 2.84
N TYR A 90 19.48 8.99 3.09
CA TYR A 90 18.58 8.17 3.90
C TYR A 90 18.45 8.68 5.34
N ASP A 91 19.58 9.00 6.00
CA ASP A 91 19.57 9.55 7.36
C ASP A 91 18.83 10.89 7.41
N LEU A 92 19.05 11.79 6.44
CA LEU A 92 18.32 13.06 6.34
C LEU A 92 16.83 12.87 6.07
N ALA A 93 16.44 11.88 5.27
CA ALA A 93 15.04 11.57 5.03
C ALA A 93 14.35 11.10 6.31
N ILE A 94 15.01 10.24 7.10
CA ILE A 94 14.49 9.85 8.43
C ILE A 94 14.35 11.07 9.35
N GLU A 95 15.35 11.94 9.40
CA GLU A 95 15.27 13.16 10.21
C GLU A 95 14.10 14.06 9.81
N ALA A 96 13.85 14.22 8.51
CA ALA A 96 12.74 15.03 7.99
C ALA A 96 11.36 14.41 8.29
N LEU A 97 11.24 13.09 8.17
CA LEU A 97 10.01 12.36 8.43
C LEU A 97 9.68 12.24 9.92
N GLY A 98 10.70 12.31 10.77
CA GLY A 98 10.62 12.00 12.19
C GLY A 98 11.03 10.56 12.50
N GLN A 99 11.36 10.33 13.77
CA GLN A 99 11.85 9.04 14.25
C GLN A 99 10.74 7.97 14.19
N PRO A 100 11.10 6.70 13.90
CA PRO A 100 10.16 5.59 13.94
C PRO A 100 9.56 5.40 15.34
N LYS A 101 8.27 5.04 15.40
CA LYS A 101 7.56 4.82 16.67
C LYS A 101 7.80 3.44 17.28
N ASN A 102 8.20 2.46 16.47
CA ASN A 102 8.44 1.07 16.90
C ASN A 102 9.45 0.36 15.98
N GLU A 103 9.94 -0.82 16.38
CA GLU A 103 10.91 -1.61 15.59
C GLU A 103 10.30 -2.19 14.30
N GLN A 104 8.97 -2.26 14.20
CA GLN A 104 8.24 -2.82 13.06
C GLN A 104 8.08 -1.81 11.91
N HIS A 105 8.08 -0.51 12.23
CA HIS A 105 7.94 0.60 11.30
C HIS A 105 9.22 1.41 11.32
N PRO A 106 10.19 1.08 10.44
CA PRO A 106 11.53 1.66 10.50
C PRO A 106 11.56 3.17 10.21
N THR A 107 10.47 3.75 9.69
CA THR A 107 10.31 5.20 9.51
C THR A 107 8.86 5.64 9.74
N ALA A 108 8.63 6.93 10.02
CA ALA A 108 7.28 7.48 10.10
C ALA A 108 6.46 7.32 8.81
N LEU A 109 7.12 7.15 7.65
CA LEU A 109 6.46 6.83 6.39
C LEU A 109 5.70 5.50 6.45
N HIS A 110 6.21 4.52 7.21
CA HIS A 110 5.53 3.23 7.37
C HIS A 110 4.24 3.37 8.18
N ASP A 111 4.23 4.23 9.21
CA ASP A 111 3.01 4.54 9.96
C ASP A 111 1.96 5.22 9.07
N ILE A 112 2.38 6.15 8.20
CA ILE A 112 1.50 6.87 7.27
C ILE A 112 0.93 5.88 6.24
N ALA A 113 1.79 5.07 5.62
CA ALA A 113 1.36 4.04 4.66
C ALA A 113 0.41 3.03 5.31
N GLU A 114 0.70 2.58 6.53
CA GLU A 114 -0.18 1.69 7.27
C GLU A 114 -1.54 2.33 7.52
N ALA A 115 -1.58 3.60 7.98
CA ALA A 115 -2.83 4.31 8.24
C ALA A 115 -3.71 4.42 6.98
N LEU A 116 -3.11 4.56 5.80
CA LEU A 116 -3.82 4.55 4.51
C LEU A 116 -4.33 3.15 4.11
N ILE A 117 -3.54 2.10 4.36
CA ILE A 117 -3.82 0.74 3.87
C ILE A 117 -4.75 -0.03 4.81
N ARG A 118 -4.52 0.06 6.12
CA ARG A 118 -5.22 -0.73 7.15
C ARG A 118 -6.76 -0.69 7.04
N PRO A 119 -7.42 0.43 6.70
CA PRO A 119 -8.87 0.46 6.49
C PRO A 119 -9.37 -0.48 5.38
N TRP A 120 -8.52 -0.78 4.38
CA TRP A 120 -8.88 -1.62 3.23
C TRP A 120 -8.68 -3.12 3.47
N ALA A 121 -8.11 -3.52 4.60
CA ALA A 121 -7.76 -4.92 4.88
C ALA A 121 -8.96 -5.88 4.75
N ASN A 122 -10.12 -5.49 5.27
CA ASN A 122 -11.32 -6.32 5.19
C ASN A 122 -11.91 -6.36 3.78
N GLU A 123 -11.71 -5.32 2.97
CA GLU A 123 -12.12 -5.34 1.57
C GLU A 123 -11.22 -6.26 0.75
N TYR A 124 -9.91 -6.17 0.94
CA TYR A 124 -8.96 -7.10 0.36
C TYR A 124 -9.30 -8.56 0.74
N GLY A 125 -9.52 -8.83 2.04
CA GLY A 125 -9.85 -10.17 2.51
C GLY A 125 -11.12 -10.75 1.88
N ARG A 126 -12.17 -9.94 1.68
CA ARG A 126 -13.37 -10.35 0.94
C ARG A 126 -13.05 -10.65 -0.51
N ALA A 127 -12.37 -9.73 -1.19
CA ALA A 127 -12.02 -9.87 -2.59
C ALA A 127 -11.18 -11.13 -2.85
N ARG A 128 -10.24 -11.44 -1.96
CA ARG A 128 -9.42 -12.65 -2.02
C ARG A 128 -10.23 -13.92 -1.81
N ALA A 129 -11.16 -13.92 -0.85
CA ALA A 129 -12.05 -15.06 -0.63
C ALA A 129 -12.96 -15.33 -1.85
N ASP A 130 -13.50 -14.28 -2.46
CA ASP A 130 -14.36 -14.38 -3.66
C ASP A 130 -13.58 -14.92 -4.87
N GLU A 131 -12.34 -14.47 -5.07
CA GLU A 131 -11.44 -14.97 -6.11
C GLU A 131 -11.18 -16.48 -5.94
N LEU A 132 -10.83 -16.93 -4.73
CA LEU A 132 -10.58 -18.35 -4.46
C LEU A 132 -11.82 -19.24 -4.68
N VAL A 133 -13.02 -18.70 -4.45
CA VAL A 133 -14.27 -19.40 -4.75
C VAL A 133 -14.50 -19.50 -6.26
N ALA A 134 -14.20 -18.43 -7.01
CA ALA A 134 -14.30 -18.42 -8.46
C ALA A 134 -13.32 -19.40 -9.11
N ASP A 135 -12.07 -19.43 -8.66
CA ASP A 135 -11.03 -20.34 -9.16
C ASP A 135 -11.45 -21.81 -8.94
N ARG A 136 -11.89 -22.16 -7.72
CA ARG A 136 -12.40 -23.52 -7.42
C ARG A 136 -13.65 -23.89 -8.23
N ALA A 137 -14.44 -22.91 -8.67
CA ALA A 137 -15.58 -23.17 -9.54
C ALA A 137 -15.14 -23.42 -10.99
N ALA A 138 -14.13 -22.69 -11.46
CA ALA A 138 -13.51 -22.92 -12.77
C ALA A 138 -12.87 -24.30 -12.86
N ASP A 139 -12.07 -24.69 -11.85
CA ASP A 139 -11.41 -26.01 -11.79
C ASP A 139 -12.43 -27.15 -11.87
N ARG A 140 -13.55 -27.04 -11.12
CA ARG A 140 -14.62 -28.03 -11.14
C ARG A 140 -15.34 -28.10 -12.48
N ALA A 141 -15.53 -26.95 -13.14
CA ALA A 141 -16.15 -26.91 -14.46
C ALA A 141 -15.25 -27.52 -15.54
N GLU A 142 -13.94 -27.38 -15.41
CA GLU A 142 -12.95 -28.02 -16.28
C GLU A 142 -12.94 -29.54 -16.10
N GLN A 143 -12.88 -30.03 -14.86
CA GLN A 143 -12.97 -31.47 -14.55
C GLN A 143 -14.24 -32.11 -15.12
N LEU A 144 -15.40 -31.46 -14.97
CA LEU A 144 -16.65 -31.97 -15.54
C LEU A 144 -16.66 -32.00 -17.08
N ARG A 145 -15.88 -31.15 -17.74
CA ARG A 145 -15.71 -31.19 -19.21
C ARG A 145 -14.79 -32.31 -19.63
N GLU A 146 -13.70 -32.54 -18.88
CA GLU A 146 -12.78 -33.66 -19.13
C GLU A 146 -13.45 -35.01 -18.92
N ASP A 147 -14.26 -35.16 -17.85
CA ASP A 147 -15.00 -36.39 -17.55
C ASP A 147 -16.12 -36.68 -18.56
N ALA A 148 -16.59 -35.66 -19.28
CA ALA A 148 -17.65 -35.77 -20.28
C ALA A 148 -17.14 -35.99 -21.72
N ALA A 149 -15.82 -35.96 -21.94
CA ALA A 149 -15.16 -36.12 -23.23
C ALA A 149 -14.61 -37.54 -23.43
#